data_AF-A0A934YQ53-F1
#
_entry.id   AF-A0A934YQ53-F1
#
_cell.length_a   1.000
_cell.length_b   1.000
_cell.length_c   1.000
_cell.angle_alpha   90.00
_cell.angle_beta   90.00
_cell.angle_gamma   90.00
#
_symmetry.space_group_name_H-M   'P 1'
#
loop_
_entity.id
_entity.type
_entity.pdbx_description
1 polymer ?
#
loop_
_entity_poly.entity_id
_entity_poly.type
_entity_poly.pdbx_seq_one_letter_code
_entity_poly.pdbx_strand_id
1 'polypeptide(L)'
;MSPSPVGRECLGEPDTWPVVELDGTRWYVAPVYLAPVSRGEVEALAEVHGCELPTAALVDAIWTAADLRLSPNHLTRDYRSPKDMVAYAEQAVAIEREIARTLDPEGRDSFDLLAGSHKDFARMPDGRVDLYGWHTLRGVPIERGRTSHGPAYVDYSQGLRLVRRCP
;
A
#
# COMPACT_ATOMS: atom_id res chain seq x y z
N MET A 1 3.44 -10.80 -27.18
CA MET A 1 4.00 -10.17 -25.97
C MET A 1 3.25 -10.76 -24.80
N SER A 2 3.89 -11.69 -24.09
CA SER A 2 3.30 -12.31 -22.89
C SER A 2 3.25 -11.27 -21.76
N PRO A 3 2.17 -11.19 -20.96
CA PRO A 3 2.19 -10.35 -19.78
C PRO A 3 3.30 -10.83 -18.84
N SER A 4 4.09 -9.90 -18.31
CA SER A 4 5.16 -10.22 -17.34
C SER A 4 4.54 -10.74 -16.04
N PRO A 5 5.13 -11.77 -15.40
CA PRO A 5 4.60 -12.40 -14.19
C PRO A 5 4.90 -11.60 -12.91
N VAL A 6 4.79 -10.27 -12.97
CA VAL A 6 5.09 -9.40 -11.83
C VAL A 6 3.84 -9.29 -10.98
N GLY A 7 3.74 -10.10 -9.94
CA GLY A 7 2.66 -9.96 -8.95
C GLY A 7 2.67 -11.05 -7.88
N ARG A 8 2.95 -12.31 -8.25
CA ARG A 8 2.90 -13.43 -7.31
C ARG A 8 4.25 -13.72 -6.63
N GLU A 9 5.36 -13.53 -7.34
CA GLU A 9 6.71 -13.88 -6.82
C GLU A 9 7.22 -12.93 -5.73
N CYS A 10 6.76 -11.67 -5.68
CA CYS A 10 7.23 -10.69 -4.69
C CYS A 10 6.44 -10.67 -3.37
N LEU A 11 5.21 -11.19 -3.35
CA LEU A 11 4.37 -11.17 -2.14
C LEU A 11 4.35 -12.50 -1.39
N GLY A 12 4.69 -13.62 -2.06
CA GLY A 12 4.49 -14.96 -1.49
C GLY A 12 3.01 -15.38 -1.49
N GLU A 13 2.72 -16.55 -0.92
CA GLU A 13 1.36 -17.07 -0.83
C GLU A 13 0.59 -16.38 0.30
N PRO A 14 -0.70 -16.04 0.13
CA PRO A 14 -1.35 -15.18 1.10
C PRO A 14 -1.51 -15.77 2.51
N ASP A 15 -1.48 -17.10 2.68
CA ASP A 15 -1.55 -17.74 4.00
C ASP A 15 -0.23 -17.69 4.78
N THR A 16 0.85 -17.24 4.15
CA THR A 16 2.13 -16.97 4.80
C THR A 16 2.29 -15.51 5.20
N TRP A 17 1.32 -14.65 4.87
CA TRP A 17 1.37 -13.24 5.19
C TRP A 17 1.13 -12.97 6.69
N PRO A 18 1.63 -11.83 7.23
CA PRO A 18 1.29 -11.37 8.57
C PRO A 18 -0.22 -11.31 8.79
N VAL A 19 -0.64 -11.60 10.02
CA VAL A 19 -2.06 -11.58 10.40
C VAL A 19 -2.39 -10.33 11.20
N VAL A 20 -3.37 -9.57 10.73
CA VAL A 20 -3.95 -8.42 11.43
C VAL A 20 -5.38 -8.75 11.84
N GLU A 21 -5.76 -8.41 13.08
CA GLU A 21 -7.11 -8.62 13.58
C GLU A 21 -7.87 -7.28 13.62
N LEU A 22 -9.11 -7.29 13.14
CA LEU A 22 -10.05 -6.17 13.24
C LEU A 22 -11.43 -6.73 13.60
N ASP A 23 -12.00 -6.26 14.70
CA ASP A 23 -13.35 -6.63 15.17
C ASP A 23 -13.58 -8.16 15.23
N GLY A 24 -12.58 -8.91 15.73
CA GLY A 24 -12.61 -10.37 15.84
C GLY A 24 -12.47 -11.10 14.50
N THR A 25 -12.28 -10.39 13.39
CA THR A 25 -11.93 -10.97 12.08
C THR A 25 -10.42 -10.89 11.88
N ARG A 26 -9.80 -12.02 11.54
CA ARG A 26 -8.38 -12.12 11.23
C ARG A 26 -8.16 -12.03 9.71
N TRP A 27 -7.13 -11.30 9.33
CA TRP A 27 -6.78 -10.99 7.95
C TRP A 27 -5.33 -11.32 7.70
N TYR A 28 -5.06 -12.15 6.69
CA TYR A 28 -3.77 -12.17 6.04
C TYR A 28 -3.55 -10.86 5.29
N VAL A 29 -2.41 -10.20 5.50
CA VAL A 29 -2.12 -8.87 4.95
C VAL A 29 -0.81 -8.91 4.19
N ALA A 30 -0.84 -8.61 2.89
CA ALA A 30 0.38 -8.57 2.09
C ALA A 30 1.44 -7.69 2.77
N PRO A 31 2.70 -8.13 2.90
CA PRO A 31 3.71 -7.44 3.71
C PRO A 31 4.15 -6.10 3.10
N VAL A 32 4.07 -5.98 1.77
CA VAL A 32 4.36 -4.77 0.99
C VAL A 32 3.22 -4.44 0.02
N TYR A 33 3.30 -3.30 -0.66
CA TYR A 33 2.29 -2.82 -1.61
C TYR A 33 2.62 -3.30 -3.04
N LEU A 34 1.58 -3.48 -3.85
CA LEU A 34 1.70 -3.46 -5.31
C LEU A 34 1.56 -2.02 -5.80
N ALA A 35 2.56 -1.52 -6.52
CA ALA A 35 2.60 -0.20 -7.12
C ALA A 35 3.56 -0.20 -8.32
N PRO A 36 3.39 0.70 -9.31
CA PRO A 36 2.28 1.65 -9.45
C PRO A 36 0.98 0.97 -9.89
N VAL A 37 -0.17 1.52 -9.50
CA VAL A 37 -1.50 0.94 -9.80
C VAL A 37 -2.58 2.02 -9.92
N SER A 38 -3.52 1.87 -10.84
CA SER A 38 -4.68 2.76 -10.96
C SER A 38 -5.91 2.23 -10.22
N ARG A 39 -6.84 3.12 -9.87
CA ARG A 39 -8.15 2.72 -9.29
C ARG A 39 -8.91 1.75 -10.19
N GLY A 40 -8.75 1.88 -11.51
CA GLY A 40 -9.43 1.03 -12.50
C GLY A 40 -8.97 -0.44 -12.49
N GLU A 41 -7.82 -0.74 -11.88
CA GLU A 41 -7.20 -2.07 -11.94
C GLU A 41 -7.26 -2.83 -10.61
N VAL A 42 -7.45 -2.14 -9.48
CA VAL A 42 -7.24 -2.76 -8.15
C VAL A 42 -8.20 -3.90 -7.81
N GLU A 43 -9.47 -3.83 -8.22
CA GLU A 43 -10.44 -4.91 -7.97
C GLU A 43 -10.06 -6.17 -8.76
N ALA A 44 -9.68 -6.02 -10.04
CA ALA A 44 -9.26 -7.15 -10.88
C ALA A 44 -7.95 -7.77 -10.40
N LEU A 45 -7.00 -6.95 -9.92
CA LEU A 45 -5.77 -7.45 -9.31
C LEU A 45 -6.09 -8.22 -8.02
N ALA A 46 -6.92 -7.69 -7.14
CA ALA A 46 -7.32 -8.39 -5.92
C ALA A 46 -7.96 -9.75 -6.23
N GLU A 47 -8.87 -9.81 -7.21
CA GLU A 47 -9.53 -11.03 -7.66
C GLU A 47 -8.54 -12.08 -8.16
N VAL A 48 -7.59 -11.70 -9.04
CA VAL A 48 -6.56 -12.63 -9.58
C VAL A 48 -5.68 -13.20 -8.47
N HIS A 49 -5.51 -12.47 -7.38
CA HIS A 49 -4.76 -12.92 -6.20
C HIS A 49 -5.62 -13.69 -5.18
N GLY A 50 -6.93 -13.90 -5.44
CA GLY A 50 -7.84 -14.50 -4.47
C GLY A 50 -7.93 -13.70 -3.17
N CYS A 51 -7.77 -12.38 -3.28
CA CYS A 51 -7.69 -11.42 -2.20
C CYS A 51 -8.79 -10.35 -2.38
N GLU A 52 -8.84 -9.41 -1.45
CA GLU A 52 -9.74 -8.26 -1.48
C GLU A 52 -8.99 -6.97 -1.13
N LEU A 53 -9.68 -5.84 -1.34
CA LEU A 53 -9.24 -4.53 -0.88
C LEU A 53 -9.57 -4.35 0.62
N PRO A 54 -8.68 -3.75 1.42
CA PRO A 54 -8.99 -3.43 2.80
C PRO A 54 -10.10 -2.39 2.91
N THR A 55 -10.81 -2.37 4.03
CA THR A 55 -11.63 -1.21 4.42
C THR A 55 -10.73 -0.11 5.00
N ALA A 56 -11.21 1.14 5.07
CA ALA A 56 -10.47 2.21 5.73
C ALA A 56 -10.07 1.86 7.18
N ALA A 57 -10.96 1.20 7.92
CA ALA A 57 -10.68 0.73 9.28
C ALA A 57 -9.60 -0.37 9.32
N LEU A 58 -9.57 -1.26 8.32
CA LEU A 58 -8.51 -2.27 8.21
C LEU A 58 -7.17 -1.63 7.85
N VAL A 59 -7.15 -0.58 7.02
CA VAL A 59 -5.92 0.18 6.76
C VAL A 59 -5.38 0.81 8.06
N ASP A 60 -6.25 1.38 8.90
CA ASP A 60 -5.85 1.90 10.22
C ASP A 60 -5.27 0.78 11.11
N ALA A 61 -5.93 -0.38 11.17
CA ALA A 61 -5.46 -1.53 11.94
C ALA A 61 -4.13 -2.08 11.42
N ILE A 62 -3.95 -2.15 10.11
CA ILE A 62 -2.68 -2.55 9.45
C ILE A 62 -1.57 -1.59 9.84
N TRP A 63 -1.82 -0.27 9.80
CA TRP A 63 -0.83 0.71 10.22
C TRP A 63 -0.44 0.50 11.70
N THR A 64 -1.42 0.27 12.58
CA THR A 64 -1.17 0.00 14.01
C THR A 64 -0.44 -1.34 14.25
N ALA A 65 -0.65 -2.35 13.41
CA ALA A 65 0.00 -3.66 13.54
C ALA A 65 1.41 -3.70 12.92
N ALA A 66 1.70 -2.85 11.93
CA ALA A 66 2.97 -2.82 11.22
C ALA A 66 4.16 -2.58 12.16
N ASP A 67 5.18 -3.41 12.01
CA ASP A 67 6.47 -3.35 12.72
C ASP A 67 7.48 -2.45 11.99
N LEU A 68 7.20 -2.05 10.75
CA LEU A 68 7.92 -1.01 10.04
C LEU A 68 6.93 0.04 9.49
N ARG A 69 7.02 1.27 9.99
CA ARG A 69 6.16 2.39 9.59
C ARG A 69 7.01 3.52 9.02
N LEU A 70 6.73 3.91 7.78
CA LEU A 70 7.41 5.03 7.15
C LEU A 70 6.58 6.30 7.24
N SER A 71 7.26 7.43 7.30
CA SER A 71 6.61 8.73 7.13
C SER A 71 6.23 8.95 5.66
N PRO A 72 5.10 9.59 5.37
CA PRO A 72 4.72 10.01 4.02
C PRO A 72 5.84 10.80 3.33
N ASN A 73 6.29 10.29 2.18
CA ASN A 73 7.28 10.96 1.35
C ASN A 73 6.59 11.85 0.32
N HIS A 74 6.64 13.17 0.52
CA HIS A 74 6.13 14.12 -0.43
C HIS A 74 7.21 14.44 -1.47
N LEU A 75 7.20 13.74 -2.61
CA LEU A 75 8.04 14.11 -3.73
C LEU A 75 7.61 15.50 -4.23
N THR A 76 8.46 16.51 -4.01
CA THR A 76 8.23 17.87 -4.51
C THR A 76 8.36 17.87 -6.03
N ARG A 77 7.27 18.08 -6.77
CA ARG A 77 7.31 18.25 -8.24
C ARG A 77 7.10 19.70 -8.64
N ASP A 78 7.85 20.13 -9.66
CA ASP A 78 7.43 21.21 -10.55
C ASP A 78 6.37 20.63 -11.51
N TYR A 79 5.16 21.18 -11.48
CA TYR A 79 3.95 20.69 -12.15
C TYR A 79 4.00 20.71 -13.70
N ARG A 80 5.17 20.93 -14.31
CA ARG A 80 5.33 21.23 -15.74
C ARG A 80 5.98 20.12 -16.59
N SER A 81 6.39 19.01 -15.99
CA SER A 81 7.09 17.93 -16.73
C SER A 81 6.28 16.63 -16.75
N PRO A 82 5.89 16.13 -17.94
CA PRO A 82 5.40 14.77 -18.09
C PRO A 82 6.57 13.78 -18.00
N LYS A 83 6.53 12.91 -16.99
CA LYS A 83 6.85 11.46 -17.05
C LYS A 83 6.68 10.84 -15.67
N ASP A 84 5.64 10.03 -15.51
CA ASP A 84 5.29 9.35 -14.26
C ASP A 84 6.32 8.29 -13.85
N MET A 85 7.05 7.72 -14.82
CA MET A 85 8.07 6.69 -14.57
C MET A 85 9.25 7.17 -13.69
N VAL A 86 9.66 8.44 -13.82
CA VAL A 86 10.74 9.00 -12.99
C VAL A 86 10.27 9.10 -11.54
N ALA A 87 9.04 9.54 -11.31
CA ALA A 87 8.49 9.65 -9.96
C ALA A 87 8.29 8.28 -9.30
N TYR A 88 7.91 7.24 -10.04
CA TYR A 88 7.86 5.88 -9.50
C TYR A 88 9.23 5.38 -9.07
N ALA A 89 10.26 5.59 -9.91
CA ALA A 89 11.62 5.20 -9.58
C ALA A 89 12.18 5.99 -8.38
N GLU A 90 11.94 7.30 -8.33
CA GLU A 90 12.34 8.15 -7.21
C GLU A 90 11.64 7.73 -5.91
N GLN A 91 10.35 7.39 -5.97
CA GLN A 91 9.59 6.91 -4.82
C GLN A 91 10.13 5.57 -4.33
N ALA A 92 10.38 4.61 -5.23
CA ALA A 92 10.94 3.31 -4.87
C ALA A 92 12.29 3.46 -4.14
N VAL A 93 13.20 4.27 -4.70
CA VAL A 93 14.51 4.56 -4.07
C VAL A 93 14.35 5.27 -2.73
N ALA A 94 13.39 6.19 -2.60
CA ALA A 94 13.13 6.88 -1.35
C ALA A 94 12.58 5.92 -0.26
N ILE A 95 11.70 5.00 -0.64
CA ILE A 95 11.19 3.95 0.25
C ILE A 95 12.32 3.05 0.72
N GLU A 96 13.14 2.51 -0.18
CA GLU A 96 14.28 1.64 0.17
C GLU A 96 15.24 2.33 1.14
N ARG A 97 15.57 3.60 0.88
CA ARG A 97 16.42 4.40 1.77
C ARG A 97 15.79 4.59 3.15
N GLU A 98 14.48 4.84 3.21
CA GLU A 98 13.80 5.05 4.49
C GLU A 98 13.65 3.75 5.30
N ILE A 99 13.42 2.62 4.63
CA ILE A 99 13.47 1.28 5.24
C ILE A 99 14.83 1.08 5.89
N ALA A 100 15.92 1.26 5.14
CA ALA A 100 17.27 1.09 5.66
C ALA A 100 17.56 2.02 6.86
N ARG A 101 17.14 3.29 6.77
CA ARG A 101 17.32 4.27 7.84
C ARG A 101 16.51 3.96 9.10
N THR A 102 15.36 3.31 8.96
CA THR A 102 14.50 2.98 10.10
C THR A 102 14.96 1.69 10.79
N LEU A 103 15.46 0.71 10.03
CA LEU A 103 15.93 -0.56 10.57
C LEU A 103 17.33 -0.48 11.23
N ASP A 104 18.26 0.29 10.66
CA ASP A 104 19.67 0.37 11.10
C ASP A 104 19.83 0.77 12.60
N PRO A 105 19.16 1.83 13.10
CA PRO A 105 19.25 2.20 14.52
C PRO A 105 18.69 1.16 15.49
N GLU A 106 17.78 0.29 15.02
CA GLU A 106 17.17 -0.78 15.82
C GLU A 106 17.99 -2.08 15.77
N GLY A 107 19.08 -2.13 14.99
CA GLY A 107 19.85 -3.35 14.77
C GLY A 107 19.06 -4.44 14.05
N ARG A 108 17.99 -4.06 13.35
CA ARG A 108 17.13 -4.96 12.57
C ARG A 108 17.60 -4.99 11.12
N ASP A 109 17.44 -6.13 10.47
CA ASP A 109 17.72 -6.31 9.03
C ASP A 109 16.47 -6.67 8.22
N SER A 110 15.33 -6.83 8.90
CA SER A 110 14.08 -7.34 8.34
C SER A 110 12.85 -6.79 9.05
N PHE A 111 11.72 -6.85 8.34
CA PHE A 111 10.38 -6.49 8.83
C PHE A 111 9.36 -7.49 8.29
N ASP A 112 8.27 -7.66 9.04
CA ASP A 112 7.17 -8.55 8.64
C ASP A 112 6.10 -7.79 7.85
N LEU A 113 5.80 -6.55 8.25
CA LEU A 113 4.74 -5.72 7.68
C LEU A 113 5.14 -4.24 7.59
N LEU A 114 5.25 -3.76 6.36
CA LEU A 114 5.52 -2.36 6.05
C LEU A 114 4.21 -1.56 5.96
N ALA A 115 4.10 -0.40 6.61
CA ALA A 115 3.00 0.55 6.41
C ALA A 115 3.49 2.00 6.17
N GLY A 116 2.63 2.84 5.59
CA GLY A 116 2.89 4.29 5.43
C GLY A 116 3.67 4.71 4.17
N SER A 117 4.20 3.78 3.36
CA SER A 117 4.92 4.14 2.13
C SER A 117 4.02 4.63 0.98
N HIS A 118 2.76 4.18 0.95
CA HIS A 118 1.75 4.56 -0.04
C HIS A 118 0.42 4.89 0.66
N LYS A 119 -0.49 5.50 -0.10
CA LYS A 119 -1.94 5.56 0.16
C LYS A 119 -2.54 4.25 -0.34
N ASP A 120 -3.30 3.59 0.52
CA ASP A 120 -4.00 2.36 0.18
C ASP A 120 -5.25 2.68 -0.64
N PHE A 121 -5.47 1.96 -1.74
CA PHE A 121 -6.82 1.80 -2.24
C PHE A 121 -7.64 0.98 -1.25
N ALA A 122 -8.72 1.56 -0.74
CA ALA A 122 -9.57 0.96 0.27
C ALA A 122 -11.05 1.14 -0.05
N ARG A 123 -11.87 0.23 0.48
CA ARG A 123 -13.33 0.33 0.43
C ARG A 123 -13.82 1.31 1.50
N MET A 124 -14.44 2.39 1.06
CA MET A 124 -14.97 3.46 1.90
C MET A 124 -16.33 3.07 2.50
N PRO A 125 -16.80 3.76 3.57
CA PRO A 125 -18.10 3.48 4.17
C PRO A 125 -19.30 3.63 3.22
N ASP A 126 -19.17 4.44 2.18
CA ASP A 126 -20.18 4.62 1.12
C ASP A 126 -20.06 3.56 -0.01
N GLY A 127 -19.17 2.58 0.15
CA GLY A 127 -18.98 1.45 -0.76
C GLY A 127 -18.00 1.70 -1.91
N ARG A 128 -17.58 2.95 -2.17
CA ARG A 128 -16.64 3.24 -3.26
C ARG A 128 -15.22 2.83 -2.90
N VAL A 129 -14.43 2.54 -3.92
CA VAL A 129 -12.98 2.39 -3.79
C VAL A 129 -12.32 3.74 -3.97
N ASP A 130 -11.54 4.16 -2.98
CA ASP A 130 -10.75 5.40 -3.03
C ASP A 130 -9.45 5.24 -2.25
N LEU A 131 -8.55 6.22 -2.36
CA LEU A 131 -7.33 6.27 -1.59
C LEU A 131 -7.63 6.63 -0.12
N TYR A 132 -6.94 5.98 0.81
CA TYR A 132 -7.00 6.26 2.23
C TYR A 132 -5.65 6.00 2.89
N GLY A 133 -5.45 6.56 4.08
CA GLY A 133 -4.29 6.26 4.90
C GLY A 133 -3.14 7.23 4.63
N TRP A 134 -1.97 6.68 4.29
CA TRP A 134 -0.72 7.43 4.23
C TRP A 134 -0.47 8.19 5.54
N HIS A 135 -0.53 7.44 6.63
CA HIS A 135 -0.52 7.96 7.97
C HIS A 135 0.81 8.59 8.33
N THR A 136 0.76 9.69 9.06
CA THR A 136 1.93 10.20 9.80
C THR A 136 2.43 9.15 10.79
N LEU A 137 3.68 9.27 11.28
CA LEU A 137 4.22 8.39 12.34
C LEU A 137 3.40 8.44 13.66
N ARG A 138 2.48 9.41 13.80
CA ARG A 138 1.53 9.51 14.91
C ARG A 138 0.21 8.76 14.66
N GLY A 139 0.05 8.08 13.53
CA GLY A 139 -1.15 7.32 13.19
C GLY A 139 -2.30 8.18 12.68
N VAL A 140 -2.03 9.40 12.22
CA VAL A 140 -3.07 10.26 11.62
C VAL A 140 -3.08 10.06 10.11
N PRO A 141 -4.17 9.58 9.49
CA PRO A 141 -4.25 9.45 8.03
C PRO A 141 -4.31 10.81 7.36
N ILE A 142 -3.50 10.98 6.32
CA ILE A 142 -3.45 12.19 5.48
C ILE A 142 -4.53 12.13 4.41
N GLU A 143 -4.62 10.99 3.70
CA GLU A 143 -5.62 10.76 2.67
C GLU A 143 -6.88 10.14 3.28
N ARG A 144 -8.06 10.67 2.92
CA ARG A 144 -9.33 10.35 3.59
C ARG A 144 -10.46 10.07 2.61
N GLY A 145 -10.12 9.51 1.45
CA GLY A 145 -11.07 9.15 0.42
C GLY A 145 -11.72 10.36 -0.23
N ARG A 146 -10.97 11.33 -0.75
CA ARG A 146 -11.54 12.42 -1.56
C ARG A 146 -10.74 12.66 -2.84
N THR A 147 -10.35 11.58 -3.51
CA THR A 147 -9.56 11.69 -4.74
C THR A 147 -10.44 12.23 -5.88
N SER A 148 -10.02 13.32 -6.50
CA SER A 148 -10.71 13.98 -7.62
C SER A 148 -10.35 13.40 -8.99
N HIS A 149 -9.52 12.36 -9.03
CA HIS A 149 -8.98 11.81 -10.26
C HIS A 149 -9.85 10.71 -10.88
N GLY A 150 -9.73 10.57 -12.20
CA GLY A 150 -10.38 9.51 -12.98
C GLY A 150 -9.79 8.12 -12.68
N PRO A 151 -10.47 7.04 -13.08
CA PRO A 151 -10.07 5.67 -12.77
C PRO A 151 -8.70 5.25 -13.35
N ALA A 152 -8.26 5.85 -14.47
CA ALA A 152 -6.97 5.55 -15.10
C ALA A 152 -5.81 6.43 -14.57
N TYR A 153 -6.07 7.33 -13.62
CA TYR A 153 -5.03 8.17 -13.05
C TYR A 153 -4.14 7.35 -12.12
N VAL A 154 -2.83 7.47 -12.31
CA VAL A 154 -1.80 6.81 -11.50
C VAL A 154 -0.85 7.86 -10.95
N ASP A 155 -0.53 7.75 -9.66
CA ASP A 155 0.44 8.61 -8.98
C ASP A 155 1.38 7.77 -8.11
N TYR A 156 2.60 8.28 -7.87
CA TYR A 156 3.65 7.58 -7.14
C TYR A 156 3.23 7.21 -5.71
N SER A 157 2.28 7.94 -5.14
CA SER A 157 1.79 7.72 -3.79
C SER A 157 0.71 6.65 -3.70
N GLN A 158 0.24 6.07 -4.81
CA GLN A 158 -0.83 5.08 -4.83
C GLN A 158 -0.30 3.65 -4.69
N GLY A 159 -0.89 2.86 -3.79
CA GLY A 159 -0.54 1.46 -3.59
C GLY A 159 -1.77 0.59 -3.38
N LEU A 160 -1.67 -0.65 -3.85
CA LEU A 160 -2.63 -1.70 -3.56
C LEU A 160 -2.08 -2.58 -2.44
N ARG A 161 -2.79 -2.62 -1.31
CA ARG A 161 -2.62 -3.61 -0.28
C ARG A 161 -3.61 -4.74 -0.49
N LEU A 162 -3.09 -5.95 -0.72
CA LEU A 162 -3.92 -7.14 -0.78
C LEU A 162 -4.16 -7.67 0.63
N VAL A 163 -5.40 -8.01 0.94
CA VAL A 163 -5.77 -8.71 2.17
C VAL A 163 -6.61 -9.94 1.84
N ARG A 164 -6.57 -10.95 2.71
CA ARG A 164 -7.43 -12.13 2.61
C ARG A 164 -7.92 -12.53 3.99
N ARG A 165 -9.22 -12.74 4.12
CA ARG A 165 -9.79 -13.21 5.39
C ARG A 165 -9.21 -14.58 5.76
N CYS A 166 -8.78 -14.75 7.01
CA CYS A 166 -8.37 -16.04 7.52
C CYS A 166 -9.59 -16.99 7.61
N PRO A 167 -9.38 -18.31 7.46
CA PRO A 167 -10.44 -19.30 7.64
C PRO A 167 -11.00 -19.34 9.07
#